data_AF-A0A257ASV2-F1
#
_entry.id   AF-A0A257ASV2-F1
#
_cell.length_a   1.000
_cell.length_b   1.000
_cell.length_c   1.000
_cell.angle_alpha   90.00
_cell.angle_beta   90.00
_cell.angle_gamma   90.00
#
_symmetry.space_group_name_H-M   'P 1'
#
loop_
_entity.id
_entity.type
_entity.pdbx_description
1 polymer ?
#
loop_
_entity_poly.entity_id
_entity_poly.type
_entity_poly.pdbx_seq_one_letter_code
_entity_poly.pdbx_strand_id
1 'polypeptide(L)'
;MTELLITSKVPGKLIYWRVPYMIRTVENPNDEIYWAEDYHGQGFWAPVSDRIWKVEINMRREGSPGDITLELWECGGDGIDDKPSVKLADLATKEASDVPTSLSWVTFECFENSPILEKGKKYAVVVHAYRPDYQNAYYISVLHNIRRDDGQEFHSADGSSWTRMQFNDLEMKIWFGREFRVEDKGFSEAYLLRIEYLEDGTEITVDGEITFRGDAGEIDILPTAILIPFKKITYESGQVKVFGVGIP
;
A
#
# COMPACT_ATOMS: atom_id res chain seq x y z
N MET A 1 47.67 -0.17 -26.31
CA MET A 1 46.76 -0.88 -25.38
C MET A 1 46.49 0.10 -24.26
N THR A 2 45.32 0.73 -24.26
CA THR A 2 45.01 1.84 -23.34
C THR A 2 44.10 1.26 -22.26
N GLU A 3 44.66 0.99 -21.09
CA GLU A 3 43.89 0.59 -19.93
C GLU A 3 43.15 1.82 -19.39
N LEU A 4 41.81 1.79 -19.48
CA LEU A 4 40.96 2.79 -18.85
C LEU A 4 40.82 2.43 -17.37
N LEU A 5 41.68 3.02 -16.53
CA LEU A 5 41.62 2.85 -15.09
C LEU A 5 40.55 3.79 -14.51
N ILE A 6 39.30 3.32 -14.37
CA ILE A 6 38.27 4.05 -13.62
C ILE A 6 38.51 3.78 -12.12
N THR A 7 39.30 4.64 -11.47
CA THR A 7 39.36 4.70 -10.00
C THR A 7 38.39 5.75 -9.49
N SER A 8 37.11 5.48 -9.61
CA SER A 8 36.08 6.30 -9.00
C SER A 8 35.92 5.88 -7.54
N LYS A 9 36.71 6.47 -6.63
CA LYS A 9 36.37 6.55 -5.20
C LYS A 9 35.25 7.58 -5.02
N VAL A 10 34.12 7.42 -5.70
CA VAL A 10 32.93 8.17 -5.31
C VAL A 10 32.43 7.49 -4.05
N PRO A 11 32.36 8.19 -2.89
CA PRO A 11 31.80 7.61 -1.66
C PRO A 11 30.28 7.49 -1.83
N GLY A 12 29.87 6.49 -2.61
CA GLY A 12 28.48 6.13 -2.78
C GLY A 12 28.01 5.34 -1.56
N LYS A 13 26.77 5.59 -1.14
CA LYS A 13 26.09 4.76 -0.14
C LYS A 13 25.40 3.62 -0.87
N LEU A 14 25.54 2.40 -0.35
CA LEU A 14 24.72 1.30 -0.83
C LEU A 14 23.26 1.62 -0.52
N ILE A 15 22.43 1.66 -1.56
CA ILE A 15 20.99 1.80 -1.47
C ILE A 15 20.40 0.39 -1.48
N TYR A 16 19.58 0.10 -0.48
CA TYR A 16 18.68 -1.04 -0.46
C TYR A 16 17.26 -0.51 -0.38
N TRP A 17 16.42 -0.92 -1.34
CA TRP A 17 15.02 -0.55 -1.34
C TRP A 17 14.13 -1.76 -1.55
N ARG A 18 13.10 -1.90 -0.72
CA ARG A 18 12.00 -2.83 -0.93
C ARG A 18 10.76 -2.00 -1.26
N VAL A 19 10.26 -2.13 -2.49
CA VAL A 19 9.05 -1.44 -2.97
C VAL A 19 8.35 -2.33 -4.00
N PRO A 20 7.02 -2.27 -4.08
CA PRO A 20 6.14 -1.73 -3.04
C PRO A 20 6.23 -2.53 -1.73
N TYR A 21 5.87 -1.87 -0.63
CA TYR A 21 5.62 -2.57 0.64
C TYR A 21 4.13 -2.87 0.73
N MET A 22 3.75 -4.10 1.06
CA MET A 22 2.36 -4.48 1.21
C MET A 22 2.09 -4.93 2.65
N ILE A 23 1.08 -4.33 3.26
CA ILE A 23 0.45 -4.86 4.49
C ILE A 23 -0.75 -5.67 4.05
N ARG A 24 -0.80 -6.93 4.46
CA ARG A 24 -2.02 -7.73 4.45
C ARG A 24 -2.52 -7.78 5.89
N THR A 25 -3.73 -7.31 6.12
CA THR A 25 -4.28 -7.16 7.47
C THR A 25 -4.74 -8.49 8.05
N VAL A 26 -5.10 -9.48 7.22
CA VAL A 26 -5.45 -10.83 7.66
C VAL A 26 -5.09 -11.89 6.63
N GLU A 27 -4.83 -13.12 7.09
CA GLU A 27 -4.73 -14.31 6.24
C GLU A 27 -5.85 -15.30 6.58
N ASN A 28 -6.42 -15.94 5.54
CA ASN A 28 -7.46 -16.96 5.68
C ASN A 28 -8.72 -16.46 6.44
N PRO A 29 -9.38 -15.40 5.95
CA PRO A 29 -10.64 -14.94 6.52
C PRO A 29 -11.66 -16.09 6.57
N ASN A 30 -12.53 -16.06 7.58
CA ASN A 30 -13.47 -17.14 7.85
C ASN A 30 -14.93 -16.68 7.92
N ASP A 31 -15.18 -15.39 7.70
CA ASP A 31 -16.52 -14.82 7.79
C ASP A 31 -16.66 -13.57 6.89
N GLU A 32 -17.88 -13.08 6.77
CA GLU A 32 -18.18 -11.76 6.20
C GLU A 32 -18.85 -10.92 7.28
N ILE A 33 -18.40 -9.67 7.46
CA ILE A 33 -19.16 -8.70 8.24
C ILE A 33 -19.98 -7.84 7.28
N TYR A 34 -21.26 -7.67 7.62
CA TYR A 34 -22.10 -6.68 6.98
C TYR A 34 -22.03 -5.38 7.78
N TRP A 35 -21.97 -4.25 7.10
CA TRP A 35 -21.90 -2.96 7.76
C TRP A 35 -23.21 -2.70 8.50
N ALA A 36 -23.16 -2.27 9.75
CA ALA A 36 -24.31 -1.68 10.44
C ALA A 36 -24.32 -0.14 10.33
N GLU A 37 -23.21 0.46 9.91
CA GLU A 37 -22.89 1.88 10.03
C GLU A 37 -22.27 2.42 8.73
N ASP A 38 -22.23 3.75 8.57
CA ASP A 38 -21.76 4.42 7.36
C ASP A 38 -20.23 4.38 7.18
N TYR A 39 -19.47 4.21 8.27
CA TYR A 39 -18.01 4.17 8.27
C TYR A 39 -17.49 2.86 8.86
N HIS A 40 -16.64 2.15 8.11
CA HIS A 40 -15.98 0.91 8.52
C HIS A 40 -14.53 0.93 8.06
N GLY A 41 -13.56 0.72 8.94
CA GLY A 41 -12.15 0.85 8.59
C GLY A 41 -11.25 -0.12 9.31
N GLN A 42 -10.02 -0.24 8.79
CA GLN A 42 -8.96 -1.05 9.36
C GLN A 42 -7.81 -0.14 9.77
N GLY A 43 -7.45 -0.20 11.05
CA GLY A 43 -6.23 0.41 11.56
C GLY A 43 -4.98 -0.25 11.00
N PHE A 44 -3.88 0.48 10.89
CA PHE A 44 -2.57 -0.07 10.55
C PHE A 44 -1.46 0.88 11.03
N TRP A 45 -0.25 0.34 11.19
CA TRP A 45 0.96 1.15 11.37
C TRP A 45 1.69 1.29 10.05
N ALA A 46 1.99 2.52 9.65
CA ALA A 46 2.72 2.75 8.40
C ALA A 46 4.11 2.10 8.48
N PRO A 47 4.46 1.15 7.59
CA PRO A 47 5.69 0.38 7.69
C PRO A 47 6.90 1.15 7.14
N VAL A 48 6.62 2.16 6.30
CA VAL A 48 7.57 3.01 5.60
C VAL A 48 7.03 4.44 5.56
N SER A 49 7.93 5.41 5.40
CA SER A 49 7.52 6.80 5.18
C SER A 49 7.25 7.03 3.69
N ASP A 50 6.02 6.72 3.25
CA ASP A 50 5.62 6.80 1.84
C ASP A 50 4.09 6.98 1.71
N ARG A 51 3.62 7.13 0.47
CA ARG A 51 2.20 7.19 0.10
C ARG A 51 1.60 5.79 -0.04
N ILE A 52 0.31 5.67 0.24
CA ILE A 52 -0.49 4.51 -0.17
C ILE A 52 -0.74 4.61 -1.66
N TRP A 53 -0.27 3.64 -2.44
CA TRP A 53 -0.48 3.66 -3.90
C TRP A 53 -1.87 3.16 -4.31
N LYS A 54 -2.43 2.26 -3.50
CA LYS A 54 -3.53 1.34 -3.84
C LYS A 54 -3.95 0.58 -2.59
N VAL A 55 -5.23 0.32 -2.50
CA VAL A 55 -5.80 -0.59 -1.50
C VAL A 55 -6.65 -1.60 -2.23
N GLU A 56 -6.50 -2.88 -1.88
CA GLU A 56 -7.40 -3.94 -2.33
C GLU A 56 -8.22 -4.41 -1.15
N ILE A 57 -9.55 -4.49 -1.31
CA ILE A 57 -10.48 -4.93 -0.27
C ILE A 57 -11.25 -6.13 -0.83
N ASN A 58 -11.30 -7.23 -0.09
CA ASN A 58 -12.12 -8.37 -0.51
C ASN A 58 -13.58 -8.14 -0.07
N MET A 59 -14.41 -7.70 -1.01
CA MET A 59 -15.74 -7.20 -0.70
C MET A 59 -16.77 -7.52 -1.79
N ARG A 60 -18.04 -7.37 -1.44
CA ARG A 60 -19.17 -7.40 -2.37
C ARG A 60 -20.22 -6.37 -1.97
N ARG A 61 -21.11 -6.04 -2.90
CA ARG A 61 -22.36 -5.33 -2.61
C ARG A 61 -23.55 -6.27 -2.59
N GLU A 62 -24.57 -5.88 -1.85
CA GLU A 62 -25.92 -6.41 -1.93
C GLU A 62 -26.87 -5.27 -2.30
N GLY A 63 -27.78 -5.52 -3.24
CA GLY A 63 -28.68 -4.50 -3.78
C GLY A 63 -27.95 -3.36 -4.49
N SER A 64 -28.41 -2.13 -4.25
CA SER A 64 -27.95 -0.89 -4.87
C SER A 64 -27.56 0.14 -3.80
N PRO A 65 -26.47 -0.11 -3.03
CA PRO A 65 -25.95 0.89 -2.09
C PRO A 65 -25.51 2.17 -2.83
N GLY A 66 -25.28 3.24 -2.08
CA GLY A 66 -24.63 4.44 -2.62
C GLY A 66 -23.15 4.18 -2.94
N ASP A 67 -22.53 5.15 -3.61
CA ASP A 67 -21.11 5.10 -3.95
C ASP A 67 -20.22 4.97 -2.70
N ILE A 68 -19.06 4.35 -2.90
CA ILE A 68 -18.13 4.00 -1.85
C ILE A 68 -16.88 4.88 -1.96
N THR A 69 -16.55 5.57 -0.88
CA THR A 69 -15.33 6.39 -0.76
C THR A 69 -14.38 5.73 0.22
N LEU A 70 -13.14 5.58 -0.19
CA LEU A 70 -12.03 5.16 0.64
C LEU A 70 -11.37 6.41 1.22
N GLU A 71 -11.34 6.52 2.54
CA GLU A 71 -10.80 7.64 3.29
C GLU A 71 -9.56 7.20 4.07
N LEU A 72 -8.64 8.14 4.28
CA LEU A 72 -7.50 7.96 5.16
C LEU A 72 -7.67 8.80 6.41
N TRP A 73 -7.46 8.18 7.56
CA TRP A 73 -7.55 8.82 8.86
C TRP A 73 -6.25 8.65 9.66
N GLU A 74 -5.87 9.70 10.35
CA GLU A 74 -4.88 9.65 11.43
C GLU A 74 -5.55 9.19 12.72
N CYS A 75 -4.88 8.33 13.49
CA CYS A 75 -5.34 7.95 14.82
C CYS A 75 -4.88 8.95 15.89
N GLY A 76 -5.59 9.05 17.01
CA GLY A 76 -5.26 9.96 18.12
C GLY A 76 -3.93 9.68 18.83
N GLY A 77 -3.26 8.57 18.48
CA GLY A 77 -1.96 8.14 18.96
C GLY A 77 -1.52 6.88 18.22
N ASP A 78 -0.38 6.32 18.63
CA ASP A 78 0.26 5.17 17.97
C ASP A 78 0.06 3.85 18.72
N GLY A 79 -0.71 3.84 19.80
CA GLY A 79 -1.06 2.68 20.59
C GLY A 79 -2.12 1.80 19.93
N ILE A 80 -2.18 0.54 20.35
CA ILE A 80 -3.15 -0.43 19.81
C ILE A 80 -4.62 0.01 20.01
N ASP A 81 -4.91 0.71 21.10
CA ASP A 81 -6.25 1.18 21.43
C ASP A 81 -6.63 2.53 20.78
N ASP A 82 -5.66 3.21 20.15
CA ASP A 82 -5.90 4.53 19.56
C ASP A 82 -6.81 4.43 18.34
N LYS A 83 -7.79 5.33 18.29
CA LYS A 83 -8.87 5.35 17.30
C LYS A 83 -8.63 6.45 16.26
N PRO A 84 -9.28 6.36 15.09
CA PRO A 84 -9.31 7.47 14.14
C PRO A 84 -9.76 8.76 14.83
N SER A 85 -9.11 9.87 14.48
CA SER A 85 -9.34 11.19 15.09
C SER A 85 -9.46 12.30 14.06
N VAL A 86 -8.62 12.26 13.02
CA VAL A 86 -8.57 13.30 11.98
C VAL A 86 -8.57 12.66 10.61
N LYS A 87 -9.54 13.03 9.77
CA LYS A 87 -9.53 12.67 8.35
C LYS A 87 -8.43 13.42 7.63
N LEU A 88 -7.55 12.70 6.96
CA LEU A 88 -6.43 13.26 6.20
C LEU A 88 -6.77 13.46 4.72
N ALA A 89 -7.46 12.49 4.11
CA ALA A 89 -7.76 12.53 2.67
C ALA A 89 -8.93 11.60 2.28
N ASP A 90 -9.59 11.94 1.19
CA ASP A 90 -10.36 10.99 0.37
C ASP A 90 -9.39 10.35 -0.62
N LEU A 91 -9.05 9.08 -0.42
CA LEU A 91 -8.08 8.36 -1.24
C LEU A 91 -8.63 8.07 -2.64
N ALA A 92 -9.85 7.53 -2.70
CA ALA A 92 -10.51 7.14 -3.95
C ALA A 92 -12.02 6.98 -3.76
N THR A 93 -12.80 7.16 -4.82
CA THR A 93 -14.23 6.87 -4.84
C THR A 93 -14.53 5.90 -5.97
N LYS A 94 -15.47 4.99 -5.76
CA LYS A 94 -16.01 4.10 -6.79
C LYS A 94 -17.53 4.17 -6.84
N GLU A 95 -18.07 4.04 -8.04
CA GLU A 95 -19.50 3.86 -8.20
C GLU A 95 -19.92 2.51 -7.63
N ALA A 96 -21.14 2.43 -7.08
CA ALA A 96 -21.64 1.17 -6.54
C ALA A 96 -21.64 0.03 -7.58
N SER A 97 -21.88 0.33 -8.85
CA SER A 97 -21.86 -0.65 -9.94
C SER A 97 -20.49 -1.29 -10.19
N ASP A 98 -19.40 -0.63 -9.81
CA ASP A 98 -18.03 -1.15 -9.95
C ASP A 98 -17.66 -2.16 -8.86
N VAL A 99 -18.49 -2.26 -7.81
CA VAL A 99 -18.35 -3.28 -6.78
C VAL A 99 -19.16 -4.51 -7.18
N PRO A 100 -18.55 -5.71 -7.15
CA PRO A 100 -19.21 -6.94 -7.57
C PRO A 100 -20.26 -7.40 -6.57
N THR A 101 -21.23 -8.18 -7.04
CA THR A 101 -22.27 -8.80 -6.18
C THR A 101 -21.81 -10.12 -5.55
N SER A 102 -20.66 -10.64 -5.96
CA SER A 102 -19.97 -11.79 -5.36
C SER A 102 -18.67 -11.34 -4.71
N LEU A 103 -18.30 -11.97 -3.59
CA LEU A 103 -17.10 -11.65 -2.83
C LEU A 103 -15.86 -11.76 -3.72
N SER A 104 -15.13 -10.66 -3.88
CA SER A 104 -13.88 -10.62 -4.64
C SER A 104 -13.06 -9.37 -4.32
N TRP A 105 -11.81 -9.36 -4.77
CA TRP A 105 -10.91 -8.21 -4.58
C TRP A 105 -11.35 -7.01 -5.42
N VAL A 106 -11.62 -5.90 -4.75
CA VAL A 106 -11.89 -4.59 -5.34
C VAL A 106 -10.70 -3.68 -5.10
N THR A 107 -10.18 -3.10 -6.18
CA THR A 107 -8.96 -2.29 -6.16
C THR A 107 -9.26 -0.79 -6.22
N PHE A 108 -8.75 -0.04 -5.25
CA PHE A 108 -8.80 1.42 -5.18
C PHE A 108 -7.43 2.00 -5.48
N GLU A 109 -7.30 2.79 -6.55
CA GLU A 109 -6.07 3.52 -6.87
C GLU A 109 -5.98 4.79 -6.02
N CYS A 110 -4.98 4.88 -5.15
CA CYS A 110 -4.93 5.89 -4.08
C CYS A 110 -3.78 6.91 -4.24
N PHE A 111 -2.83 6.64 -5.13
CA PHE A 111 -1.53 7.32 -5.17
C PHE A 111 -1.61 8.85 -5.26
N GLU A 112 -2.52 9.36 -6.11
CA GLU A 112 -2.66 10.81 -6.36
C GLU A 112 -3.13 11.57 -5.13
N ASN A 113 -4.08 10.99 -4.38
CA ASN A 113 -4.71 11.64 -3.22
C ASN A 113 -4.06 11.26 -1.88
N SER A 114 -3.20 10.24 -1.86
CA SER A 114 -2.56 9.79 -0.63
C SER A 114 -1.43 10.73 -0.20
N PRO A 115 -1.45 11.28 1.03
CA PRO A 115 -0.31 12.01 1.58
C PRO A 115 0.85 11.05 1.93
N ILE A 116 2.05 11.60 2.11
CA ILE A 116 3.18 10.83 2.63
C ILE A 116 2.90 10.53 4.11
N LEU A 117 2.91 9.26 4.47
CA LEU A 117 2.72 8.82 5.85
C LEU A 117 4.04 8.76 6.59
N GLU A 118 4.00 8.95 7.91
CA GLU A 118 5.14 8.79 8.79
C GLU A 118 5.31 7.32 9.22
N LYS A 119 6.49 6.74 9.00
CA LYS A 119 6.80 5.38 9.46
C LYS A 119 6.56 5.22 10.96
N GLY A 120 5.88 4.15 11.33
CA GLY A 120 5.58 3.77 12.71
C GLY A 120 4.39 4.51 13.31
N LYS A 121 3.82 5.51 12.60
CA LYS A 121 2.60 6.19 13.02
C LYS A 121 1.37 5.37 12.66
N LYS A 122 0.34 5.42 13.50
CA LYS A 122 -0.91 4.68 13.31
C LYS A 122 -1.93 5.48 12.50
N TYR A 123 -2.53 4.81 11.53
CA TYR A 123 -3.57 5.33 10.65
C TYR A 123 -4.72 4.34 10.54
N ALA A 124 -5.80 4.74 9.88
CA ALA A 124 -6.86 3.84 9.45
C ALA A 124 -7.23 4.12 7.99
N VAL A 125 -7.42 3.05 7.22
CA VAL A 125 -8.15 3.11 5.95
C VAL A 125 -9.61 2.87 6.27
N VAL A 126 -10.46 3.84 5.96
CA VAL A 126 -11.89 3.82 6.26
C VAL A 126 -12.67 3.77 4.96
N VAL A 127 -13.59 2.82 4.88
CA VAL A 127 -14.60 2.75 3.87
C VAL A 127 -15.82 3.52 4.35
N HIS A 128 -16.25 4.49 3.56
CA HIS A 128 -17.43 5.31 3.81
C HIS A 128 -18.40 5.16 2.64
N ALA A 129 -19.62 4.72 2.91
CA ALA A 129 -20.69 4.72 1.93
C ALA A 129 -22.04 4.99 2.59
N TYR A 130 -22.90 5.74 1.88
CA TYR A 130 -24.29 5.89 2.30
C TYR A 130 -25.05 4.59 2.03
N ARG A 131 -25.65 4.04 3.09
CA ARG A 131 -26.53 2.87 3.01
C ARG A 131 -27.92 3.22 3.53
N PRO A 132 -28.99 3.08 2.74
CA PRO A 132 -30.34 3.34 3.23
C PRO A 132 -30.90 2.19 4.10
N ASP A 133 -30.46 0.94 3.87
CA ASP A 133 -30.95 -0.25 4.58
C ASP A 133 -30.01 -1.48 4.45
N TYR A 134 -30.39 -2.61 5.05
CA TYR A 134 -29.63 -3.87 5.04
C TYR A 134 -29.65 -4.61 3.68
N GLN A 135 -30.57 -4.25 2.78
CA GLN A 135 -30.66 -4.84 1.44
C GLN A 135 -29.83 -4.07 0.42
N ASN A 136 -29.29 -2.91 0.81
CA ASN A 136 -28.48 -2.00 0.00
C ASN A 136 -27.18 -1.66 0.77
N ALA A 137 -26.29 -2.65 0.88
CA ALA A 137 -25.11 -2.59 1.74
C ALA A 137 -23.88 -3.22 1.08
N TYR A 138 -22.73 -3.02 1.70
CA TYR A 138 -21.49 -3.69 1.35
C TYR A 138 -21.11 -4.69 2.44
N TYR A 139 -20.46 -5.76 2.01
CA TYR A 139 -19.93 -6.83 2.83
C TYR A 139 -18.44 -6.91 2.59
N ILE A 140 -17.66 -6.96 3.67
CA ILE A 140 -16.21 -7.16 3.61
C ILE A 140 -15.89 -8.49 4.27
N SER A 141 -14.98 -9.24 3.66
CA SER A 141 -14.37 -10.44 4.23
C SER A 141 -13.63 -10.10 5.53
N VAL A 142 -13.86 -10.86 6.60
CA VAL A 142 -13.23 -10.62 7.90
C VAL A 142 -12.57 -11.87 8.44
N LEU A 143 -11.54 -11.65 9.26
CA LEU A 143 -11.03 -12.67 10.16
C LEU A 143 -11.40 -12.30 11.59
N HIS A 144 -12.03 -13.25 12.28
CA HIS A 144 -12.22 -13.14 13.72
C HIS A 144 -10.94 -13.59 14.46
N ASN A 145 -10.04 -12.66 14.75
CA ASN A 145 -8.76 -12.96 15.38
C ASN A 145 -8.77 -12.63 16.88
N ILE A 146 -8.37 -13.61 17.70
CA ILE A 146 -8.22 -13.45 19.16
C ILE A 146 -6.84 -12.91 19.56
N ARG A 147 -5.87 -12.88 18.63
CA ARG A 147 -4.53 -12.28 18.81
C ARG A 147 -4.46 -10.95 18.08
N ARG A 148 -3.77 -9.98 18.69
CA ARG A 148 -3.99 -8.54 18.54
C ARG A 148 -2.68 -7.82 18.30
N ASP A 149 -2.20 -7.82 17.07
CA ASP A 149 -0.90 -7.24 16.77
C ASP A 149 -0.86 -6.44 15.45
N ASP A 150 -1.88 -6.53 14.61
CA ASP A 150 -1.85 -6.10 13.21
C ASP A 150 -3.09 -5.29 12.79
N GLY A 151 -3.22 -4.09 13.36
CA GLY A 151 -4.36 -3.22 13.06
C GLY A 151 -5.65 -3.74 13.69
N GLN A 152 -6.73 -2.96 13.69
CA GLN A 152 -8.03 -3.41 14.21
C GLN A 152 -9.16 -2.78 13.41
N GLU A 153 -10.30 -3.47 13.32
CA GLU A 153 -11.52 -2.89 12.75
C GLU A 153 -12.04 -1.74 13.64
N PHE A 154 -12.41 -0.64 12.98
CA PHE A 154 -13.14 0.49 13.53
C PHE A 154 -14.45 0.69 12.78
N HIS A 155 -15.48 1.15 13.46
CA HIS A 155 -16.69 1.66 12.81
C HIS A 155 -17.19 2.94 13.47
N SER A 156 -17.93 3.72 12.71
CA SER A 156 -18.58 4.94 13.17
C SER A 156 -19.87 5.18 12.38
N ALA A 157 -20.88 5.72 13.07
CA ALA A 157 -22.13 6.16 12.45
C ALA A 157 -22.00 7.56 11.81
N ASP A 158 -21.07 8.37 12.32
CA ASP A 158 -21.02 9.82 12.06
C ASP A 158 -19.63 10.34 11.66
N GLY A 159 -18.63 9.46 11.58
CA GLY A 159 -17.24 9.80 11.28
C GLY A 159 -16.50 10.51 12.43
N SER A 160 -17.11 10.65 13.61
CA SER A 160 -16.54 11.36 14.76
C SER A 160 -16.49 10.51 16.03
N SER A 161 -17.44 9.59 16.18
CA SER A 161 -17.59 8.69 17.31
C SER A 161 -17.17 7.29 16.90
N TRP A 162 -15.92 6.93 17.20
CA TRP A 162 -15.33 5.67 16.76
C TRP A 162 -15.48 4.57 17.81
N THR A 163 -16.04 3.45 17.39
CA THR A 163 -16.03 2.20 18.12
C THR A 163 -15.00 1.28 17.49
N ARG A 164 -14.31 0.53 18.35
CA ARG A 164 -13.31 -0.43 17.92
C ARG A 164 -13.85 -1.84 18.16
N MET A 165 -13.73 -2.69 17.15
CA MET A 165 -14.07 -4.10 17.25
C MET A 165 -12.82 -4.88 17.66
N GLN A 166 -12.85 -5.47 18.85
CA GLN A 166 -11.65 -6.01 19.50
C GLN A 166 -11.12 -7.32 18.90
N PHE A 167 -11.90 -7.94 18.01
CA PHE A 167 -11.67 -9.31 17.55
C PHE A 167 -11.84 -9.46 16.04
N ASN A 168 -11.94 -8.34 15.32
CA ASN A 168 -12.22 -8.35 13.90
C ASN A 168 -11.14 -7.56 13.18
N ASP A 169 -10.69 -8.14 12.09
CA ASP A 169 -9.82 -7.49 11.13
C ASP A 169 -10.42 -7.66 9.74
N LEU A 170 -10.55 -6.53 9.04
CA LEU A 170 -11.06 -6.51 7.68
C LEU A 170 -10.00 -7.01 6.73
N GLU A 171 -10.37 -7.81 5.72
CA GLU A 171 -9.44 -8.30 4.73
C GLU A 171 -9.08 -7.21 3.70
N MET A 172 -7.93 -6.59 3.93
CA MET A 172 -7.37 -5.53 3.11
C MET A 172 -5.90 -5.81 2.77
N LYS A 173 -5.50 -5.36 1.59
CA LYS A 173 -4.09 -5.22 1.20
C LYS A 173 -3.80 -3.75 0.97
N ILE A 174 -2.92 -3.17 1.78
CA ILE A 174 -2.52 -1.78 1.71
C ILE A 174 -1.10 -1.72 1.15
N TRP A 175 -0.96 -1.14 -0.02
CA TRP A 175 0.30 -1.10 -0.75
C TRP A 175 0.90 0.31 -0.70
N PHE A 176 2.19 0.40 -0.38
CA PHE A 176 2.94 1.63 -0.19
C PHE A 176 4.05 1.77 -1.23
N GLY A 177 4.24 3.00 -1.70
CA GLY A 177 5.31 3.38 -2.61
C GLY A 177 5.12 2.84 -4.02
N ARG A 178 4.86 3.73 -4.99
CA ARG A 178 4.79 3.43 -6.44
C ARG A 178 5.98 3.89 -7.22
N GLU A 179 6.70 4.83 -6.65
CA GLU A 179 7.82 5.45 -7.31
C GLU A 179 8.96 5.55 -6.31
N PHE A 180 10.15 5.17 -6.75
CA PHE A 180 11.37 5.61 -6.14
C PHE A 180 11.92 6.75 -6.99
N ARG A 181 12.24 7.89 -6.36
CA ARG A 181 12.96 8.99 -7.01
C ARG A 181 14.24 9.26 -6.24
N VAL A 182 15.36 9.37 -6.96
CA VAL A 182 16.69 9.54 -6.38
C VAL A 182 16.75 10.79 -5.49
N GLU A 183 16.19 11.90 -5.97
CA GLU A 183 16.18 13.19 -5.29
C GLU A 183 15.37 13.18 -3.98
N ASP A 184 14.22 12.51 -3.96
CA ASP A 184 13.36 12.38 -2.78
C ASP A 184 14.07 11.68 -1.62
N LYS A 185 15.13 10.92 -1.93
CA LYS A 185 15.90 10.15 -0.96
C LYS A 185 17.23 10.82 -0.62
N GLY A 186 17.44 12.05 -1.07
CA GLY A 186 18.61 12.88 -0.74
C GLY A 186 19.88 12.44 -1.46
N PHE A 187 19.75 11.88 -2.67
CA PHE A 187 20.86 11.55 -3.54
C PHE A 187 20.86 12.49 -4.76
N SER A 188 22.05 12.87 -5.21
CA SER A 188 22.27 13.61 -6.45
C SER A 188 22.27 12.69 -7.68
N GLU A 189 22.64 11.42 -7.49
CA GLU A 189 22.71 10.40 -8.53
C GLU A 189 22.53 9.00 -7.92
N ALA A 190 21.96 8.05 -8.67
CA ALA A 190 21.96 6.64 -8.27
C ALA A 190 22.18 5.71 -9.45
N TYR A 191 22.75 4.54 -9.15
CA TYR A 191 23.05 3.50 -10.12
C TYR A 191 22.42 2.18 -9.70
N LEU A 192 21.77 1.50 -10.65
CA LEU A 192 21.13 0.21 -10.41
C LEU A 192 22.17 -0.92 -10.50
N LEU A 193 22.20 -1.81 -9.51
CA LEU A 193 23.12 -2.95 -9.47
C LEU A 193 22.39 -4.29 -9.65
N ARG A 194 21.26 -4.46 -8.96
CA ARG A 194 20.53 -5.72 -8.94
C ARG A 194 19.05 -5.48 -8.65
N ILE A 195 18.21 -6.29 -9.29
CA ILE A 195 16.79 -6.45 -8.96
C ILE A 195 16.57 -7.90 -8.53
N GLU A 196 15.83 -8.10 -7.45
CA GLU A 196 15.32 -9.42 -7.03
C GLU A 196 13.80 -9.35 -6.97
N TYR A 197 13.14 -10.26 -7.69
CA TYR A 197 11.69 -10.33 -7.80
C TYR A 197 11.11 -11.19 -6.67
N LEU A 198 10.06 -10.68 -6.02
CA LEU A 198 9.45 -11.33 -4.85
C LEU A 198 8.07 -11.93 -5.15
N GLU A 199 7.47 -11.59 -6.29
CA GLU A 199 6.17 -12.08 -6.75
C GLU A 199 6.23 -12.41 -8.25
N ASP A 200 5.36 -13.34 -8.68
CA ASP A 200 5.25 -13.71 -10.10
C ASP A 200 4.64 -12.58 -10.92
N GLY A 201 5.11 -12.41 -12.16
CA GLY A 201 4.63 -11.36 -13.08
C GLY A 201 4.93 -9.94 -12.61
N THR A 202 6.02 -9.75 -11.85
CA THR A 202 6.45 -8.44 -11.36
C THR A 202 7.04 -7.61 -12.51
N GLU A 203 6.64 -6.34 -12.61
CA GLU A 203 7.10 -5.40 -13.63
C GLU A 203 7.52 -4.06 -12.99
N ILE A 204 8.71 -3.58 -13.35
CA ILE A 204 9.19 -2.25 -12.99
C ILE A 204 9.73 -1.52 -14.22
N THR A 205 9.61 -0.20 -14.22
CA THR A 205 10.12 0.68 -15.28
C THR A 205 11.11 1.69 -14.69
N VAL A 206 12.33 1.71 -15.22
CA VAL A 206 13.38 2.66 -14.85
C VAL A 206 13.37 3.82 -15.82
N ASP A 207 13.27 5.04 -15.29
CA ASP A 207 13.20 6.32 -16.02
C ASP A 207 12.11 6.42 -17.10
N GLY A 208 11.13 5.50 -17.08
CA GLY A 208 10.11 5.40 -18.13
C GLY A 208 10.60 4.74 -19.43
N GLU A 209 11.83 4.23 -19.45
CA GLU A 209 12.50 3.76 -20.67
C GLU A 209 12.85 2.27 -20.62
N ILE A 210 13.34 1.79 -19.48
CA ILE A 210 13.83 0.42 -19.34
C ILE A 210 12.85 -0.38 -18.46
N THR A 211 12.16 -1.33 -19.08
CA THR A 211 11.25 -2.23 -18.36
C THR A 211 11.96 -3.53 -18.00
N PHE A 212 11.83 -3.91 -16.74
CA PHE A 212 12.30 -5.16 -16.17
C PHE A 212 11.10 -6.01 -15.76
N ARG A 213 11.17 -7.31 -16.05
CA ARG A 213 10.11 -8.28 -15.76
C ARG A 213 10.73 -9.55 -15.22
N GLY A 214 10.13 -10.12 -14.18
CA GLY A 214 10.56 -11.39 -13.63
C GLY A 214 9.55 -11.99 -12.67
N ASP A 215 9.77 -13.27 -12.39
CA ASP A 215 8.96 -14.08 -11.49
C ASP A 215 9.63 -14.26 -10.12
N ALA A 216 8.88 -14.76 -9.12
CA ALA A 216 9.36 -14.84 -7.75
C ALA A 216 10.66 -15.66 -7.65
N GLY A 217 11.69 -15.05 -7.08
CA GLY A 217 13.02 -15.67 -6.90
C GLY A 217 13.99 -15.44 -8.06
N GLU A 218 13.55 -14.88 -9.18
CA GLU A 218 14.44 -14.45 -10.25
C GLU A 218 15.26 -13.22 -9.83
N ILE A 219 16.43 -13.06 -10.45
CA ILE A 219 17.38 -11.99 -10.14
C ILE A 219 17.98 -11.46 -11.44
N ASP A 220 17.80 -10.16 -11.67
CA ASP A 220 18.58 -9.44 -12.67
C ASP A 220 19.83 -8.88 -12.02
N ILE A 221 20.98 -9.42 -12.42
CA ILE A 221 22.30 -8.90 -12.05
C ILE A 221 22.78 -8.01 -13.19
N LEU A 222 22.82 -6.70 -12.94
CA LEU A 222 23.31 -5.75 -13.92
C LEU A 222 24.83 -5.73 -13.87
N PRO A 223 25.53 -5.74 -15.02
CA PRO A 223 26.98 -5.81 -15.04
C PRO A 223 27.57 -4.64 -14.24
N THR A 224 28.38 -4.91 -13.21
CA THR A 224 29.05 -3.84 -12.43
C THR A 224 30.00 -2.99 -13.27
N ALA A 225 30.37 -3.46 -14.47
CA ALA A 225 31.13 -2.71 -15.46
C ALA A 225 30.30 -1.62 -16.18
N ILE A 226 28.97 -1.74 -16.19
CA ILE A 226 28.03 -0.79 -16.78
C ILE A 226 27.04 -0.39 -15.70
N LEU A 227 27.39 0.65 -14.94
CA LEU A 227 26.45 1.25 -14.01
C LEU A 227 25.33 1.90 -14.82
N ILE A 228 24.08 1.49 -14.58
CA ILE A 228 22.91 2.11 -15.19
C ILE A 228 22.48 3.26 -14.27
N PRO A 229 22.77 4.53 -14.61
CA PRO A 229 22.26 5.65 -13.86
C PRO A 229 20.74 5.66 -14.00
N PHE A 230 20.05 6.05 -12.93
CA PHE A 230 18.62 6.25 -12.98
C PHE A 230 18.22 7.43 -12.12
N LYS A 231 17.07 8.04 -12.43
CA LYS A 231 16.45 9.09 -11.63
C LYS A 231 15.19 8.59 -10.93
N LYS A 232 14.48 7.67 -11.56
CA LYS A 232 13.19 7.18 -11.14
C LYS A 232 13.06 5.69 -11.43
N ILE A 233 12.42 4.97 -10.51
CA ILE A 233 11.88 3.63 -10.75
C ILE A 233 10.39 3.71 -10.46
N THR A 234 9.57 3.33 -11.45
CA THR A 234 8.14 3.12 -11.29
C THR A 234 7.88 1.62 -11.15
N TYR A 235 7.04 1.26 -10.19
CA TYR A 235 6.61 -0.12 -9.98
C TYR A 235 5.22 -0.28 -10.59
N GLU A 236 5.07 -1.17 -11.57
CA GLU A 236 3.81 -1.36 -12.30
C GLU A 236 3.00 -2.52 -11.70
N SER A 237 3.68 -3.59 -11.27
CA SER A 237 3.07 -4.75 -10.62
C SER A 237 4.08 -5.47 -9.71
N GLY A 238 3.57 -6.27 -8.78
CA GLY A 238 4.37 -7.17 -7.94
C GLY A 238 5.22 -6.48 -6.87
N GLN A 239 6.25 -7.18 -6.39
CA GLN A 239 7.19 -6.68 -5.37
C GLN A 239 8.64 -6.98 -5.79
N VAL A 240 9.55 -6.02 -5.58
CA VAL A 240 10.98 -6.23 -5.80
C VAL A 240 11.84 -5.73 -4.63
N LYS A 241 13.08 -6.25 -4.59
CA LYS A 241 14.20 -5.60 -3.91
C LYS A 241 15.11 -5.00 -4.96
N VAL A 242 15.37 -3.70 -4.82
CA VAL A 242 16.32 -2.96 -5.64
C VAL A 242 17.58 -2.71 -4.83
N PHE A 243 18.72 -3.06 -5.42
CA PHE A 243 20.05 -2.75 -4.90
C PHE A 243 20.72 -1.75 -5.83
N GLY A 244 21.25 -0.68 -5.26
CA GLY A 244 21.91 0.37 -6.02
C GLY A 244 23.02 1.07 -5.25
N VAL A 245 23.69 2.02 -5.89
CA VAL A 245 24.64 2.93 -5.26
C VAL A 245 24.13 4.35 -5.43
N GLY A 246 23.96 5.07 -4.33
CA GLY A 246 23.55 6.47 -4.31
C GLY A 246 24.70 7.40 -4.01
N ILE A 247 24.80 8.49 -4.76
CA ILE A 247 25.74 9.58 -4.52
C ILE A 247 24.97 10.68 -3.79
N PRO A 248 25.38 11.10 -2.57
CA PRO A 248 24.73 12.20 -1.85
C PRO A 248 24.75 13.54 -2.60
#